data_AF-A0A090WLW9-F1
#
_entry.id   AF-A0A090WLW9-F1
#
_cell.length_a   1.000
_cell.length_b   1.000
_cell.length_c   1.000
_cell.angle_alpha   90.00
_cell.angle_beta   90.00
_cell.angle_gamma   90.00
#
_symmetry.space_group_name_H-M   'P 1'
#
loop_
_entity.id
_entity.type
_entity.pdbx_description
1 polymer ?
#
loop_
_entity_poly.entity_id
_entity_poly.type
_entity_poly.pdbx_seq_one_letter_code
_entity_poly.pdbx_strand_id
1 'polypeptide(L)' 'MASKGLNAQTQPNSLIFIYDRYGKLLKQFLAGSTGWDGTFNGNPLPSDDYWFNVQLEDGRHFSGHFTLKR' A
#
# COMPACT_ATOMS: atom_id res chain seq x y z
N MET A 1 -17.36 30.55 -4.46
CA MET A 1 -16.78 29.30 -4.97
C MET A 1 -15.72 28.86 -3.98
N ALA A 2 -16.06 27.99 -3.03
CA ALA A 2 -15.07 27.40 -2.13
C ALA A 2 -14.48 26.18 -2.83
N SER A 3 -13.17 26.19 -3.08
CA SER A 3 -12.44 25.01 -3.51
C SER A 3 -12.68 23.94 -2.44
N LYS A 4 -13.37 22.88 -2.84
CA LYS A 4 -13.56 21.66 -2.05
C LYS A 4 -12.18 20.99 -1.97
N GLY A 5 -11.30 21.56 -1.15
CA GLY A 5 -10.03 20.97 -0.79
C GLY A 5 -10.32 19.57 -0.28
N LEU A 6 -9.75 18.58 -0.96
CA LEU A 6 -9.65 17.18 -0.62
C LEU A 6 -10.36 16.86 0.69
N ASN A 7 -11.63 16.45 0.60
CA ASN A 7 -12.25 15.73 1.71
C ASN A 7 -11.27 14.59 2.04
N ALA A 8 -10.58 14.68 3.16
CA ALA A 8 -9.86 13.58 3.76
C ALA A 8 -10.92 12.60 4.28
N GLN A 9 -11.73 12.05 3.36
CA GLN A 9 -12.50 10.86 3.63
C GLN A 9 -11.44 9.80 3.86
N THR A 10 -11.26 9.45 5.12
CA THR A 10 -10.53 8.24 5.46
C THR A 10 -11.25 7.12 4.71
N GLN A 11 -10.52 6.40 3.87
CA GLN A 11 -11.03 5.24 3.14
C GLN A 11 -10.41 3.99 3.77
N PRO A 12 -10.78 3.66 5.03
CA PRO A 12 -10.14 2.60 5.79
C PRO A 12 -10.33 1.22 5.16
N ASN A 13 -11.36 1.05 4.31
CA ASN A 13 -11.62 -0.21 3.62
C ASN A 13 -10.90 -0.30 2.26
N SER A 14 -10.07 0.68 1.92
CA SER A 14 -9.22 0.60 0.73
C SER A 14 -8.27 -0.58 0.83
N LEU A 15 -8.11 -1.32 -0.26
CA LEU A 15 -7.20 -2.45 -0.33
C LEU A 15 -5.81 -1.99 -0.76
N ILE A 16 -4.79 -2.39 -0.02
CA ILE A 16 -3.38 -2.17 -0.35
C ILE A 16 -2.74 -3.52 -0.64
N PHE A 17 -2.03 -3.59 -1.75
CA PHE A 17 -1.25 -4.75 -2.20
C PHE A 17 0.22 -4.36 -2.24
N ILE A 18 1.10 -5.25 -1.79
CA ILE A 18 2.56 -5.08 -1.81
C ILE A 18 3.18 -6.19 -2.63
N TYR A 19 4.11 -5.82 -3.51
CA TYR A 19 4.81 -6.74 -4.40
C TYR A 19 6.32 -6.59 -4.29
N ASP A 20 7.06 -7.67 -4.53
CA ASP A 20 8.50 -7.60 -4.75
C ASP A 20 8.84 -7.08 -6.16
N ARG A 21 10.14 -6.88 -6.42
CA ARG A 21 10.69 -6.47 -7.73
C ARG A 21 10.41 -7.40 -8.90
N TYR A 22 9.93 -8.61 -8.64
CA TYR A 22 9.56 -9.59 -9.66
C TYR A 22 8.04 -9.65 -9.87
N GLY A 23 7.26 -8.84 -9.15
CA GLY A 23 5.81 -8.80 -9.23
C GLY A 23 5.11 -9.85 -8.37
N LYS A 24 5.81 -10.55 -7.48
CA LYS A 24 5.18 -11.49 -6.54
C LYS A 24 4.42 -10.74 -5.48
N LEU A 25 3.14 -11.07 -5.28
CA LEU A 25 2.35 -10.53 -4.18
C LEU A 25 2.90 -11.03 -2.82
N LEU A 26 3.30 -10.09 -1.98
CA LEU A 26 3.83 -10.34 -0.64
C LEU A 26 2.79 -10.13 0.45
N LYS A 27 1.94 -9.12 0.30
CA LYS A 27 0.95 -8.76 1.33
C LYS A 27 -0.27 -8.10 0.70
N GLN A 28 -1.43 -8.37 1.29
CA GLN A 28 -2.67 -7.63 1.09
C GLN A 28 -3.24 -7.22 2.46
N PHE A 29 -3.69 -5.98 2.60
CA PHE A 29 -4.29 -5.47 3.83
C PHE A 29 -5.19 -4.26 3.58
N LEU A 30 -6.03 -3.94 4.57
CA LEU A 30 -6.86 -2.73 4.53
C LEU A 30 -6.04 -1.52 4.99
N ALA A 31 -6.26 -0.36 4.38
CA ALA A 31 -5.60 0.89 4.78
C ALA A 31 -5.83 1.26 6.25
N GLY A 32 -6.94 0.83 6.84
CA GLY A 32 -7.24 1.02 8.28
C GLY A 32 -6.59 -0.01 9.23
N SER A 33 -5.79 -0.95 8.73
CA SER A 33 -5.13 -1.99 9.54
C SER A 33 -3.65 -1.65 9.85
N THR A 34 -2.96 -2.49 10.65
CA THR A 34 -1.55 -2.31 11.05
C THR A 34 -0.56 -2.23 9.89
N GLY A 35 -0.98 -2.54 8.66
CA GLY A 35 -0.16 -2.33 7.48
C GLY A 35 0.83 -3.46 7.22
N TRP A 36 1.95 -3.10 6.59
CA TRP A 36 3.06 -4.00 6.29
C TRP A 36 4.35 -3.48 6.90
N ASP A 37 5.08 -4.36 7.57
CA ASP A 37 6.28 -4.06 8.37
C ASP A 37 7.60 -4.50 7.69
N GLY A 38 7.54 -4.89 6.41
CA GLY A 38 8.70 -5.39 5.70
C GLY A 38 9.01 -6.87 5.94
N THR A 39 8.04 -7.66 6.42
CA THR A 39 8.18 -9.11 6.60
C THR A 39 7.30 -9.93 5.64
N PHE A 40 7.76 -11.13 5.27
CA PHE A 40 6.98 -12.09 4.51
C PHE A 40 7.06 -13.47 5.18
N ASN A 41 5.91 -14.05 5.52
CA ASN A 41 5.81 -15.29 6.30
C ASN A 41 6.66 -15.27 7.58
N GLY A 42 6.65 -14.15 8.30
CA GLY A 42 7.41 -13.96 9.54
C GLY A 42 8.91 -13.68 9.35
N ASN A 43 9.43 -13.73 8.12
CA ASN A 43 10.84 -13.46 7.84
C ASN A 43 11.04 -12.04 7.33
N PRO A 44 12.09 -11.32 7.78
CA PRO A 44 12.41 -10.00 7.26
C PRO A 44 12.81 -10.08 5.78
N LEU A 45 12.25 -9.20 4.96
CA LEU A 45 12.64 -9.06 3.56
C LEU A 45 13.89 -8.15 3.41
N PRO A 46 14.65 -8.30 2.31
CA PRO A 46 15.88 -7.53 2.08
C PRO A 46 15.62 -6.04 1.85
N SER A 47 16.67 -5.23 2.00
CA SER A 47 16.68 -3.86 1.49
C SER A 47 16.67 -3.89 -0.04
N ASP A 48 15.51 -3.63 -0.62
CA ASP A 48 15.24 -3.67 -2.06
C ASP A 48 14.08 -2.73 -2.38
N ASP A 49 13.72 -2.61 -3.65
CA ASP A 49 12.52 -1.91 -4.09
C ASP A 49 11.28 -2.82 -4.01
N TYR A 50 10.17 -2.21 -3.59
CA TYR A 50 8.87 -2.84 -3.45
C TYR A 50 7.81 -1.96 -4.10
N TRP A 51 6.80 -2.59 -4.68
CA TRP A 51 5.70 -1.91 -5.36
C TRP A 51 4.44 -2.01 -4.52
N PHE A 52 3.61 -0.97 -4.60
CA PHE A 52 2.28 -1.00 -4.02
C PHE A 52 1.20 -0.68 -5.07
N ASN A 53 0.04 -1.28 -4.87
CA ASN A 53 -1.21 -0.90 -5.54
C ASN A 53 -2.27 -0.62 -4.46
N VAL A 54 -3.01 0.47 -4.60
CA VAL A 54 -4.11 0.86 -3.74
C VAL A 54 -5.39 0.90 -4.55
N GLN A 55 -6.42 0.24 -4.05
CA GLN A 55 -7.79 0.30 -4.57
C GLN A 55 -8.64 1.04 -3.54
N LEU A 56 -9.09 2.25 -3.88
CA LEU A 56 -9.92 3.06 -3.02
C LEU A 56 -11.39 2.62 -3.09
N GLU A 57 -12.14 2.93 -2.03
CA GLU A 57 -13.57 2.59 -1.91
C GLU A 57 -14.43 3.24 -3.01
N ASP A 58 -13.97 4.37 -3.57
CA ASP A 58 -14.63 5.06 -4.68
C ASP A 58 -14.24 4.54 -6.08
N GLY A 59 -13.50 3.42 -6.13
CA GLY A 59 -13.08 2.77 -7.38
C GLY A 59 -11.84 3.38 -8.03
N ARG A 60 -11.21 4.41 -7.43
CA ARG A 60 -9.92 4.91 -7.93
C ARG A 60 -8.78 3.97 -7.58
N HIS A 61 -7.78 3.93 -8.45
CA HIS A 61 -6.58 3.11 -8.32
C HIS A 61 -5.32 3.96 -8.30
N PHE A 62 -4.39 3.63 -7.40
CA PHE A 62 -3.08 4.27 -7.29
C PHE A 62 -1.99 3.21 -7.21
N SER A 63 -0.83 3.49 -7.78
CA SER A 63 0.32 2.60 -7.68
C SER A 63 1.60 3.40 -7.58
N GLY A 64 2.61 2.80 -6.96
CA GLY A 64 3.94 3.37 -6.85
C GLY A 64 4.92 2.33 -6.34
N HIS A 65 6.12 2.79 -5.98
CA HIS A 65 7.14 1.95 -5.37
C HIS A 65 7.87 2.72 -4.27
N PHE A 66 8.57 1.98 -3.42
CA PHE A 66 9.43 2.51 -2.37
C PHE A 66 10.60 1.55 -2.13
N THR A 67 11.71 2.09 -1.64
CA THR A 67 12.86 1.29 -1.21
C THR A 67 12.76 0.99 0.28
N LEU A 68 12.81 -0.28 0.66
CA LEU A 68 12.96 -0.66 2.07
C LEU A 68 14.41 -0.45 2.50
N LYS A 69 14.64 0.30 3.57
CA LYS A 69 15.97 0.49 4.19
C LYS A 69 16.05 -0.24 5.52
N ARG A 70 17.26 -0.64 5.92
CA ARG A 70 17.59 -1.29 7.18
C ARG A 70 18.63 -0.48 7.94
#